data_AF-A0A9C9G4R7-F1
#
_entry.id   AF-A0A9C9G4R7-F1
#
_cell.length_a   1.000
_cell.length_b   1.000
_cell.length_c   1.000
_cell.angle_alpha   90.00
_cell.angle_beta   90.00
_cell.angle_gamma   90.00
#
_symmetry.space_group_name_H-M   'P 1'
#
loop_
_entity.id
_entity.type
_entity.pdbx_description
1 polymer ?
#
loop_
_entity_poly.entity_id
_entity_poly.type
_entity_poly.pdbx_seq_one_letter_code
_entity_poly.pdbx_strand_id
1 'polypeptide(L)' 'MRTTTTDPISLHDVMNPEQHPFVIDGEGDSAIKIFFENEENKRTYLDIAVEHPGNDFTTNLNNPQPMAGDDPTH' A
#
# COMPACT_ATOMS: atom_id res chain seq x y z
N MET A 1 -14.83 -1.99 -3.87
CA MET A 1 -13.75 -2.83 -4.44
C MET A 1 -13.13 -2.17 -5.66
N ARG A 2 -11.81 -1.98 -5.66
CA ARG A 2 -11.06 -1.41 -6.80
C ARG A 2 -10.23 -2.50 -7.49
N THR A 3 -9.97 -2.33 -8.78
CA THR A 3 -9.17 -3.27 -9.57
C THR A 3 -7.97 -2.53 -10.13
N THR A 4 -6.78 -3.12 -9.97
CA THR A 4 -5.53 -2.63 -10.54
C THR A 4 -4.98 -3.68 -11.48
N THR A 5 -4.76 -3.29 -12.74
CA THR A 5 -4.19 -4.15 -13.78
C THR A 5 -2.72 -3.90 -14.02
N THR A 6 -2.11 -2.96 -13.31
CA THR A 6 -0.66 -2.71 -13.38
C THR A 6 0.03 -3.54 -12.29
N ASP A 7 0.94 -4.41 -12.69
CA ASP A 7 1.71 -5.24 -11.79
C ASP A 7 2.63 -4.35 -10.93
N PRO A 8 2.51 -4.35 -9.59
CA PRO A 8 3.32 -3.50 -8.72
C PRO A 8 4.80 -3.90 -8.66
N ILE A 9 5.15 -5.11 -9.10
CA ILE A 9 6.53 -5.64 -9.10
C ILE A 9 7.24 -5.31 -10.42
N SER A 10 6.62 -5.63 -11.56
CA SER A 10 7.23 -5.37 -12.88
C SER A 10 6.92 -3.98 -13.44
N LEU A 11 5.91 -3.29 -12.89
CA LEU A 11 5.37 -2.02 -13.40
C LEU A 11 4.78 -2.11 -14.82
N HIS A 12 4.52 -3.32 -15.29
CA HIS A 12 3.86 -3.56 -16.58
C HIS A 12 2.35 -3.70 -16.42
N ASP A 13 1.62 -3.24 -17.43
CA ASP A 13 0.20 -3.49 -17.52
C ASP A 13 -0.08 -4.94 -17.91
N VAL A 14 -0.88 -5.61 -17.09
CA VAL A 14 -1.34 -6.98 -17.29
C VAL A 14 -2.44 -6.97 -18.35
N MET A 15 -2.10 -7.47 -19.55
CA MET A 15 -3.07 -7.71 -20.61
C MET A 15 -3.90 -8.97 -20.29
N ASN A 16 -5.20 -8.96 -20.58
CA ASN A 16 -6.11 -10.07 -20.32
C ASN A 16 -6.10 -10.57 -18.86
N PRO A 17 -6.40 -9.70 -17.88
CA PRO A 17 -6.26 -10.00 -16.44
C PRO A 17 -7.01 -11.26 -15.98
N GLU A 18 -8.06 -11.69 -16.67
CA GLU A 18 -8.81 -12.92 -16.37
C GLU A 18 -7.97 -14.21 -16.53
N GLN A 19 -6.88 -14.16 -17.30
CA GLN A 19 -5.96 -15.28 -17.48
C GLN A 19 -4.71 -15.20 -16.60
N HIS A 20 -4.60 -14.13 -15.80
CA HIS A 20 -3.43 -13.83 -15.00
C HIS A 20 -3.69 -14.04 -13.51
N PRO A 21 -2.63 -14.34 -12.72
CA PRO A 21 -2.76 -14.48 -11.29
C PRO A 21 -3.15 -13.15 -10.62
N PHE A 22 -3.91 -13.22 -9.54
CA PHE A 22 -4.34 -12.06 -8.79
C PHE A 22 -4.34 -12.32 -7.27
N VAL A 23 -4.35 -11.24 -6.51
CA VAL A 23 -4.62 -11.24 -5.06
C VAL A 23 -5.71 -10.23 -4.74
N ILE A 24 -6.39 -10.43 -3.63
CA ILE A 24 -7.32 -9.45 -3.05
C ILE A 24 -6.67 -8.97 -1.75
N ASP A 25 -6.33 -7.70 -1.72
CA ASP A 25 -5.74 -7.03 -0.56
C ASP A 25 -6.81 -6.19 0.16
N GLY A 26 -6.90 -6.35 1.48
CA GLY A 26 -7.93 -5.74 2.33
C GLY A 26 -9.30 -6.44 2.28
N GLU A 27 -10.29 -5.82 2.94
CA GLU A 27 -11.63 -6.39 3.13
C GLU A 27 -12.73 -5.35 2.83
N GLY A 28 -13.93 -5.83 2.48
CA GLY A 28 -15.11 -5.00 2.27
C GLY A 28 -14.98 -4.03 1.09
N ASP A 29 -15.49 -2.80 1.27
CA ASP A 29 -15.53 -1.81 0.18
C ASP A 29 -14.14 -1.30 -0.23
N SER A 30 -13.21 -1.33 0.74
CA SER A 30 -11.80 -0.94 0.57
C SER A 30 -10.93 -2.01 -0.06
N ALA A 31 -11.47 -3.21 -0.32
CA ALA A 31 -10.69 -4.29 -0.93
C ALA A 31 -10.20 -3.91 -2.34
N ILE A 32 -8.95 -4.27 -2.63
CA ILE A 32 -8.29 -4.03 -3.92
C ILE A 32 -7.92 -5.37 -4.54
N LYS A 33 -8.34 -5.60 -5.78
CA LYS A 33 -7.86 -6.73 -6.58
C LYS A 33 -6.68 -6.30 -7.43
N ILE A 34 -5.55 -6.97 -7.25
CA ILE A 34 -4.28 -6.68 -7.92
C ILE A 34 -3.94 -7.85 -8.82
N PHE A 35 -3.77 -7.61 -10.12
CA PHE A 35 -3.33 -8.61 -11.09
C PHE A 35 -1.81 -8.56 -11.28
N PHE A 36 -1.20 -9.71 -11.55
CA PHE A 36 0.24 -9.86 -11.77
C PHE A 36 0.52 -10.45 -13.13
N GLU A 37 1.64 -10.07 -13.74
CA GLU A 37 2.09 -10.58 -15.03
C GLU A 37 2.33 -12.10 -14.94
N ASN A 38 2.83 -12.59 -13.81
CA ASN A 38 3.19 -13.98 -13.58
C ASN A 38 3.13 -14.36 -12.08
N GLU A 39 3.21 -15.66 -11.78
CA GLU A 39 3.13 -16.17 -10.39
C GLU A 39 4.36 -15.80 -9.54
N GLU A 40 5.51 -15.53 -10.16
CA GLU A 40 6.73 -15.09 -9.44
C GLU A 40 6.54 -13.68 -8.86
N ASN A 41 5.94 -12.77 -9.63
CA ASN A 41 5.62 -11.41 -9.16
C ASN A 41 4.60 -11.45 -8.03
N LYS A 42 3.55 -12.26 -8.15
CA LYS A 42 2.58 -12.46 -7.06
C LYS A 42 3.24 -12.98 -5.78
N ARG A 43 4.14 -13.96 -5.91
CA ARG A 43 4.86 -14.52 -4.75
C ARG A 43 5.78 -13.47 -4.12
N THR A 44 6.50 -12.70 -4.93
CA THR A 44 7.34 -11.58 -4.47
C THR A 44 6.49 -10.53 -3.72
N TYR A 45 5.34 -10.16 -4.26
CA TYR A 45 4.42 -9.22 -3.61
C TYR A 45 3.94 -9.72 -2.25
N LEU A 46 3.54 -11.00 -2.16
CA LEU A 46 3.12 -11.61 -0.90
C LEU A 46 4.26 -11.72 0.11
N ASP A 47 5.49 -11.96 -0.34
CA ASP A 47 6.69 -12.01 0.51
C ASP A 47 7.01 -10.64 1.11
N ILE A 48 6.94 -9.57 0.29
CA ILE A 48 7.12 -8.18 0.74
C ILE A 48 6.01 -7.77 1.71
N ALA A 49 4.75 -8.16 1.44
CA ALA A 49 3.62 -7.80 2.30
C ALA A 49 3.68 -8.40 3.72
N VAL A 50 4.52 -9.42 3.94
CA VAL A 50 4.79 -9.99 5.27
C VAL A 50 5.71 -9.10 6.10
N GLU A 51 6.42 -8.13 5.50
CA GLU A 51 7.13 -7.08 6.25
C GLU A 51 6.13 -6.07 6.82
N HIS A 52 5.44 -6.47 7.89
CA HIS A 52 4.45 -5.70 8.66
C HIS A 52 4.78 -4.19 8.76
N PRO A 53 4.13 -3.28 8.01
CA PRO A 53 4.28 -1.85 8.26
C PRO A 53 3.28 -1.42 9.34
N GLY A 54 3.27 -2.04 10.53
CA GLY A 54 2.15 -1.81 11.46
C GLY A 54 2.39 -1.99 12.95
N ASN A 55 3.35 -2.83 13.37
CA ASN A 55 3.56 -3.06 14.81
C ASN A 55 4.69 -2.24 15.42
N ASP A 56 5.51 -1.57 14.60
CA ASP A 56 6.65 -0.75 15.04
C ASP A 56 6.41 0.76 14.95
N PHE A 57 5.17 1.21 14.75
CA PHE A 57 4.82 2.62 14.96
C PHE A 57 4.63 2.91 16.47
N THR A 58 5.67 2.70 17.28
CA THR A 58 5.69 3.16 18.67
C THR A 58 5.93 4.66 18.77
N THR A 59 6.34 5.30 17.67
CA THR A 59 6.73 6.70 17.67
C THR A 59 5.54 7.54 17.19
N ASN A 60 4.81 8.09 18.15
CA ASN A 60 3.89 9.19 17.89
C ASN A 60 4.73 10.40 17.44
N LEU A 61 4.68 10.73 16.14
CA LEU A 61 5.27 11.94 15.55
C LEU A 61 4.46 13.18 15.98
N ASN A 62 4.26 13.34 17.29
CA ASN A 62 3.85 14.62 17.85
C ASN A 62 4.93 15.62 17.42
N ASN A 63 4.54 16.61 16.62
CA ASN A 63 5.36 17.77 16.32
C ASN A 63 4.97 18.87 17.33
N PRO A 64 5.53 18.91 18.55
CA PRO A 64 5.28 20.00 19.49
C PRO A 64 6.09 21.22 19.03
N GLN A 65 5.78 21.75 17.86
CA GLN A 65 6.23 23.09 17.51
C GLN A 65 5.14 24.05 17.96
N PRO A 66 5.41 24.91 18.97
CA PRO A 66 4.55 26.05 19.18
C PRO A 66 4.54 26.86 17.89
N MET A 67 3.33 27.22 17.42
CA MET A 67 3.16 28.13 16.30
C MET A 67 3.99 29.39 16.59
N ALA A 68 4.99 29.67 15.77
CA ALA A 68 5.77 30.90 15.87
C ALA A 68 4.83 32.07 15.55
N GLY A 69 4.24 32.66 16.58
CA GLY A 69 3.24 33.73 16.44
C GLY A 69 2.52 34.15 17.73
N ASP A 70 2.54 33.33 18.78
CA ASP A 70 2.10 33.75 20.12
C ASP A 70 3.22 34.52 20.84
N ASP A 71 3.53 35.73 20.35
CA ASP A 71 4.11 36.79 21.17
C ASP A 71 2.95 37.49 21.89
N PRO A 72 2.69 37.20 23.18
CA PRO A 72 1.80 38.04 23.96
C PRO A 72 2.53 39.35 24.24
N THR A 73 1.98 40.44 23.70
CA THR A 73 2.26 41.83 24.06
C THR A 73 2.84 42.02 25.48
N HIS A 74 4.10 42.47 25.58
CA HIS A 74 4.50 43.45 26.60
C HIS A 74 5.75 44.24 26.19
#